data_AF-A0A7V4NLR5-F1
#
_entry.id   AF-A0A7V4NLR5-F1
#
_cell.length_a   1.000
_cell.length_b   1.000
_cell.length_c   1.000
_cell.angle_alpha   90.00
_cell.angle_beta   90.00
_cell.angle_gamma   90.00
#
_symmetry.space_group_name_H-M   'P 1'
#
loop_
_entity.id
_entity.type
_entity.pdbx_description
1 polymer ?
#
loop_
_entity_poly.entity_id
_entity_poly.type
_entity_poly.pdbx_seq_one_letter_code
_entity_poly.pdbx_strand_id
1 'polypeptide(L)'
;MRQGLRAVMLATLAAVGVVACGGSDDGGPTGPSADPVVGSYDLFRVNGFSLPATFLLLDGSTVTYFSGSGTAESNGRYSATYATVINGIQATIVATGTWQRTSSGYALAGTSTANGQPYGSSSGTASLNGGTLLINFPSSGFVEEWRRR
;
A
#
# COMPACT_ATOMS: atom_id res chain seq x y z
N MET A 1 -3.47 28.85 61.53
CA MET A 1 -2.42 29.85 61.85
C MET A 1 -1.15 29.49 61.09
N ARG A 2 -0.35 30.52 60.73
CA ARG A 2 0.85 30.61 59.85
C ARG A 2 0.47 31.24 58.49
N GLN A 3 0.43 32.57 58.42
CA GLN A 3 1.56 33.50 58.14
C GLN A 3 2.28 33.10 56.84
N GLY A 4 2.44 33.91 55.81
CA GLY A 4 2.28 35.35 55.67
C GLY A 4 3.42 35.88 54.78
N LEU A 5 3.03 36.54 53.69
CA LEU A 5 3.72 37.67 53.05
C LEU A 5 4.99 37.44 52.18
N ARG A 6 4.89 37.95 50.93
CA ARG A 6 5.82 38.79 50.14
C ARG A 6 5.93 38.26 48.70
N ALA A 7 5.16 38.78 47.75
CA ALA A 7 5.31 40.06 47.04
C ALA A 7 6.39 40.04 45.94
N VAL A 8 5.92 40.32 44.71
CA VAL A 8 6.63 40.96 43.57
C VAL A 8 7.53 40.06 42.71
N MET A 9 7.09 39.80 41.47
CA MET A 9 7.63 40.50 40.29
C MET A 9 6.75 40.26 39.07
N LEU A 10 6.21 41.36 38.56
CA LEU A 10 5.69 41.50 37.21
C LEU A 10 6.89 41.40 36.25
N ALA A 11 6.87 40.45 35.31
CA ALA A 11 7.79 40.45 34.18
C ALA A 11 6.97 40.20 32.90
N THR A 12 6.51 41.30 32.32
CA THR A 12 6.05 41.35 30.94
C THR A 12 7.27 41.15 30.04
N LEU A 13 7.46 39.97 29.46
CA LEU A 13 8.40 39.79 28.36
C LEU A 13 7.65 39.75 27.04
N ALA A 14 7.78 40.85 26.32
CA ALA A 14 7.34 41.02 24.95
C ALA A 14 8.20 40.19 23.99
N ALA A 15 7.53 39.74 22.92
CA ALA A 15 8.06 39.46 21.59
C ALA A 15 9.31 38.56 21.49
N VAL A 16 9.08 37.26 21.32
CA VAL A 16 10.00 36.43 20.52
C VAL A 16 9.61 36.63 19.06
N GLY A 17 10.24 37.60 18.43
CA GLY A 17 10.33 37.69 16.98
C GLY A 17 11.42 36.74 16.47
N VAL A 18 11.08 36.04 15.38
CA VAL A 18 11.95 35.34 14.42
C VAL A 18 12.51 33.97 14.84
N VAL A 19 11.79 32.92 14.45
CA VAL A 19 12.35 31.96 13.47
C VAL A 19 11.26 31.63 12.45
N ALA A 20 11.31 32.32 11.31
CA ALA A 20 10.72 31.82 10.07
C ALA A 20 11.59 30.64 9.62
N CYS A 21 11.30 29.45 10.12
CA CYS A 21 11.73 28.18 9.57
C CYS A 21 10.80 27.09 10.12
N GLY A 22 9.51 27.23 9.87
CA GLY A 22 8.60 26.09 9.84
C GLY A 22 8.57 25.66 8.39
N GLY A 23 9.61 24.97 7.94
CA GLY A 23 9.55 24.25 6.67
C GLY A 23 8.32 23.36 6.76
N SER A 24 7.36 23.63 5.87
CA SER A 24 6.42 22.60 5.46
C SER A 24 7.28 21.49 4.87
N ASP A 25 7.75 20.57 5.72
CA ASP A 25 8.02 19.21 5.26
C ASP A 25 6.65 18.61 4.98
N ASP A 26 6.11 19.02 3.83
CA ASP A 26 5.11 18.30 3.08
C ASP A 26 5.67 16.90 2.84
N GLY A 27 5.53 16.02 3.84
CA GLY A 27 5.85 14.60 3.79
C GLY A 27 4.86 13.81 2.92
N GLY A 28 4.24 14.46 1.93
CA GLY A 28 3.69 13.78 0.78
C GLY A 28 4.82 13.51 -0.21
N PRO A 29 4.86 12.36 -0.89
CA PRO A 29 5.93 12.05 -1.82
C PRO A 29 5.93 13.09 -2.97
N THR A 30 6.86 14.03 -2.90
CA THR A 30 7.22 14.92 -3.99
C THR A 30 7.87 14.06 -5.07
N GLY A 31 7.12 13.85 -6.16
CA GLY A 31 7.51 12.96 -7.24
C GLY A 31 8.81 13.34 -7.98
N PRO A 32 9.21 12.52 -8.94
CA PRO A 32 8.36 12.42 -10.13
C PRO A 32 7.89 10.99 -10.39
N SER A 33 7.14 10.84 -11.46
CA SER A 33 6.84 9.63 -12.23
C SER A 33 8.02 8.67 -12.56
N ALA A 34 9.15 8.77 -11.87
CA ALA A 34 10.40 8.07 -12.14
C ALA A 34 10.78 7.01 -11.10
N ASP A 35 9.97 6.78 -10.04
CA ASP A 35 10.20 5.58 -9.23
C ASP A 35 10.05 4.36 -10.14
N PRO A 36 11.03 3.44 -10.15
CA PRO A 36 11.01 2.33 -11.08
C PRO A 36 9.80 1.40 -10.84
N VAL A 37 9.08 1.49 -9.73
CA VAL A 37 7.82 0.76 -9.53
C VAL A 37 6.64 1.35 -10.32
N VAL A 38 6.67 2.64 -10.68
CA VAL A 38 5.54 3.31 -11.36
C VAL A 38 5.35 2.73 -12.75
N GLY A 39 4.17 2.22 -13.07
CA GLY A 39 3.89 1.64 -14.38
C GLY A 39 2.77 0.61 -14.35
N SER A 40 2.52 0.00 -15.50
CA SER A 40 1.51 -1.05 -15.66
C SER A 40 2.15 -2.44 -15.67
N TYR A 41 1.45 -3.39 -15.07
CA TYR A 41 1.92 -4.75 -14.87
C TYR A 41 0.82 -5.77 -15.18
N ASP A 42 1.24 -6.94 -15.63
CA ASP A 42 0.41 -8.14 -15.74
C ASP A 42 0.83 -9.17 -14.70
N LEU A 43 -0.16 -9.80 -14.07
CA LEU A 43 0.05 -10.91 -13.16
C LEU A 43 0.51 -12.13 -13.96
N PHE A 44 1.70 -12.62 -13.67
CA PHE A 44 2.31 -13.74 -14.38
C PHE A 44 2.20 -15.05 -13.57
N ARG A 45 2.44 -14.97 -12.25
CA ARG A 45 2.36 -16.13 -11.34
C ARG A 45 1.78 -15.77 -9.99
N VAL A 46 1.19 -16.77 -9.35
CA VAL A 46 0.78 -16.73 -7.94
C VAL A 46 1.36 -17.95 -7.24
N ASN A 47 2.04 -17.76 -6.12
CA ASN A 47 2.75 -18.80 -5.36
C ASN A 47 3.69 -19.66 -6.23
N GLY A 48 4.29 -19.05 -7.27
CA GLY A 48 5.19 -19.73 -8.21
C GLY A 48 4.49 -20.49 -9.35
N PHE A 49 3.16 -20.62 -9.33
CA PHE A 49 2.38 -21.28 -10.38
C PHE A 49 1.99 -20.29 -11.48
N SER A 50 2.09 -20.72 -12.74
CA SER A 50 1.64 -19.93 -13.89
C SER A 50 0.12 -19.94 -13.98
N LEU A 51 -0.47 -18.85 -14.46
CA LEU A 51 -1.92 -18.73 -14.61
C LEU A 51 -2.45 -19.55 -15.81
N PRO A 52 -3.67 -20.12 -15.73
CA PRO A 52 -4.57 -20.09 -14.58
C PRO A 52 -4.10 -20.99 -13.42
N ALA A 53 -4.30 -20.53 -12.18
CA ALA A 53 -3.87 -21.24 -10.97
C ALA A 53 -4.97 -21.24 -9.90
N THR A 54 -5.19 -22.40 -9.27
CA THR A 54 -6.22 -22.60 -8.23
C THR A 54 -5.60 -22.82 -6.86
N PHE A 55 -6.14 -22.15 -5.85
CA PHE A 55 -5.69 -22.22 -4.46
C PHE A 55 -6.87 -22.46 -3.52
N LEU A 56 -6.59 -23.16 -2.42
CA LEU A 56 -7.51 -23.32 -1.30
C LEU A 56 -7.20 -22.24 -0.26
N LEU A 57 -8.19 -21.42 0.08
CA LEU A 57 -8.09 -20.41 1.12
C LEU A 57 -8.34 -21.03 2.51
N LEU A 58 -7.93 -20.31 3.56
CA LEU A 58 -8.05 -20.77 4.95
C LEU A 58 -9.48 -20.98 5.41
N ASP A 59 -10.44 -20.30 4.79
CA ASP A 59 -11.88 -20.45 5.05
C ASP A 59 -12.50 -21.65 4.31
N GLY A 60 -11.68 -22.44 3.59
CA GLY A 60 -12.10 -23.59 2.80
C GLY A 60 -12.63 -23.22 1.41
N SER A 61 -12.68 -21.94 1.05
CA SER A 61 -13.04 -21.53 -0.30
C SER A 61 -11.92 -21.81 -1.30
N THR A 62 -12.29 -22.02 -2.56
CA THR A 62 -11.35 -22.16 -3.67
C THR A 62 -11.33 -20.88 -4.48
N VAL A 63 -10.14 -20.40 -4.83
CA VAL A 63 -9.96 -19.27 -5.73
C VAL A 63 -9.10 -19.70 -6.92
N THR A 64 -9.58 -19.44 -8.13
CA THR A 64 -8.81 -19.64 -9.36
C THR A 64 -8.52 -18.28 -9.97
N TYR A 65 -7.24 -17.97 -10.16
CA TYR A 65 -6.80 -16.78 -10.87
C TYR A 65 -6.61 -17.13 -12.35
N PHE A 66 -7.23 -16.36 -13.25
CA PHE A 66 -7.06 -16.52 -14.70
C PHE A 66 -6.10 -15.49 -15.27
N SER A 67 -6.24 -14.25 -14.82
CA SER A 67 -5.39 -13.13 -15.22
C SER A 67 -5.45 -12.03 -14.17
N GLY A 68 -4.47 -11.14 -14.20
CA GLY A 68 -4.48 -9.92 -13.41
C GLY A 68 -3.77 -8.81 -14.16
N SER A 69 -4.23 -7.58 -13.97
CA SER A 69 -3.60 -6.36 -14.47
C SER A 69 -3.59 -5.30 -13.39
N GLY A 70 -2.49 -4.59 -13.24
CA GLY A 70 -2.36 -3.55 -12.22
C GLY A 70 -1.54 -2.36 -12.68
N THR A 71 -1.69 -1.26 -11.95
CA THR A 71 -0.91 -0.04 -12.15
C THR A 71 -0.45 0.48 -10.80
N ALA A 72 0.83 0.85 -10.71
CA ALA A 72 1.36 1.67 -9.64
C ALA A 72 1.55 3.10 -10.16
N GLU A 73 0.90 4.05 -9.53
CA GLU A 73 0.87 5.47 -9.90
C GLU A 73 1.92 6.27 -9.12
N SER A 74 2.42 7.35 -9.71
CA SER A 74 3.44 8.21 -9.13
C SER A 74 2.99 8.97 -7.86
N ASN A 75 1.69 9.05 -7.61
CA ASN A 75 1.10 9.64 -6.41
C ASN A 75 1.10 8.68 -5.20
N GLY A 76 1.79 7.52 -5.30
CA GLY A 76 1.81 6.51 -4.26
C GLY A 76 0.55 5.64 -4.19
N ARG A 77 -0.32 5.68 -5.21
CA ARG A 77 -1.49 4.80 -5.32
C ARG A 77 -1.20 3.59 -6.18
N TYR A 78 -1.91 2.50 -5.92
CA TYR A 78 -1.96 1.38 -6.85
C TYR A 78 -3.40 0.91 -7.04
N SER A 79 -3.64 0.28 -8.19
CA SER A 79 -4.85 -0.50 -8.47
C SER A 79 -4.46 -1.81 -9.15
N ALA A 80 -5.21 -2.87 -8.86
CA ALA A 80 -5.09 -4.17 -9.52
C ALA A 80 -6.48 -4.74 -9.75
N THR A 81 -6.68 -5.39 -10.89
CA THR A 81 -7.90 -6.09 -11.25
C THR A 81 -7.55 -7.52 -11.60
N TYR A 82 -8.29 -8.47 -11.04
CA TYR A 82 -8.10 -9.90 -11.24
C TYR A 82 -9.37 -10.51 -11.80
N ALA A 83 -9.22 -11.33 -12.84
CA ALA A 83 -10.28 -12.22 -13.31
C ALA A 83 -10.16 -13.53 -12.54
N THR A 84 -11.14 -13.85 -11.71
CA THR A 84 -11.11 -15.02 -10.84
C THR A 84 -12.40 -15.84 -10.89
N VAL A 85 -12.31 -17.06 -10.38
CA VAL A 85 -13.46 -17.87 -9.99
C VAL A 85 -13.31 -18.21 -8.52
N ILE A 86 -14.30 -17.85 -7.70
CA ILE A 86 -14.34 -18.12 -6.26
C ILE A 86 -15.46 -19.13 -6.02
N ASN A 87 -15.15 -20.32 -5.52
CA ASN A 87 -16.11 -21.41 -5.29
C ASN A 87 -16.99 -21.73 -6.51
N GLY A 88 -16.40 -21.69 -7.71
CA GLY A 88 -17.12 -21.93 -8.96
C GLY A 88 -17.91 -20.72 -9.52
N ILE A 89 -17.91 -19.58 -8.82
CA ILE A 89 -18.59 -18.35 -9.25
C ILE A 89 -17.56 -17.39 -9.85
N GLN A 90 -17.83 -16.88 -11.06
CA GLN A 90 -16.98 -15.84 -11.66
C GLN A 90 -17.00 -14.57 -10.80
N ALA A 91 -15.81 -14.05 -10.54
CA ALA A 91 -15.62 -12.84 -9.78
C ALA A 91 -14.56 -11.97 -10.45
N THR A 92 -14.79 -10.65 -10.41
CA THR A 92 -13.75 -9.67 -10.65
C THR A 92 -13.32 -9.12 -9.30
N ILE A 93 -12.07 -9.36 -8.92
CA ILE A 93 -11.50 -8.75 -7.73
C ILE A 93 -10.82 -7.44 -8.17
N VAL A 94 -11.15 -6.34 -7.49
CA VAL A 94 -10.47 -5.05 -7.66
C VAL A 94 -9.81 -4.70 -6.35
N ALA A 95 -8.48 -4.60 -6.35
CA ALA A 95 -7.68 -4.14 -5.22
C ALA A 95 -7.18 -2.71 -5.48
N THR A 96 -7.28 -1.85 -4.47
CA THR A 96 -6.77 -0.47 -4.52
C THR A 96 -6.11 -0.11 -3.22
N GLY A 97 -5.07 0.71 -3.28
CA GLY A 97 -4.35 1.06 -2.06
C GLY A 97 -3.27 2.10 -2.27
N THR A 98 -2.34 2.12 -1.34
CA THR A 98 -1.12 2.91 -1.38
C THR A 98 0.10 2.02 -1.40
N TRP A 99 1.15 2.50 -2.07
CA TRP A 99 2.48 1.95 -1.98
C TRP A 99 3.44 3.03 -1.48
N GLN A 100 4.45 2.62 -0.73
CA GLN A 100 5.49 3.49 -0.24
C GLN A 100 6.85 2.80 -0.39
N ARG A 101 7.83 3.53 -0.92
CA ARG A 101 9.21 3.04 -0.96
C ARG A 101 9.79 2.92 0.45
N THR A 102 10.49 1.83 0.71
CA THR A 102 11.23 1.58 1.94
C THR A 102 12.72 1.43 1.64
N SER A 103 13.54 1.21 2.67
CA SER A 103 14.97 0.97 2.49
C SER A 103 15.30 -0.34 1.75
N SER A 104 14.37 -1.31 1.72
CA SER A 104 14.57 -2.65 1.16
C SER A 104 13.60 -3.02 0.03
N GLY A 105 12.71 -2.10 -0.37
CA GLY A 105 11.72 -2.35 -1.42
C GLY A 105 10.53 -1.41 -1.29
N TYR A 106 9.34 -1.98 -1.22
CA TYR A 106 8.09 -1.25 -1.15
C TYR A 106 7.16 -1.88 -0.11
N ALA A 107 6.42 -1.04 0.61
CA ALA A 107 5.30 -1.46 1.46
C ALA A 107 3.99 -1.15 0.72
N LEU A 108 3.03 -2.07 0.80
CA LEU A 108 1.69 -1.92 0.22
C LEU A 108 0.64 -2.04 1.31
N ALA A 109 -0.39 -1.20 1.22
CA ALA A 109 -1.57 -1.30 2.05
C ALA A 109 -2.80 -0.92 1.21
N GLY A 110 -3.88 -1.69 1.33
CA GLY A 110 -5.07 -1.46 0.53
C GLY A 110 -6.25 -2.31 0.94
N THR A 111 -7.29 -2.20 0.14
CA THR A 111 -8.51 -2.99 0.26
C THR A 111 -8.88 -3.56 -1.10
N SER A 112 -9.71 -4.59 -1.06
CA SER A 112 -10.21 -5.26 -2.25
C SER A 112 -11.72 -5.41 -2.19
N THR A 113 -12.32 -5.41 -3.36
CA THR A 113 -13.73 -5.74 -3.58
C THR A 113 -13.83 -6.91 -4.55
N ALA A 114 -14.83 -7.77 -4.38
CA ALA A 114 -15.18 -8.82 -5.31
C ALA A 114 -16.59 -8.53 -5.82
N ASN A 115 -16.73 -8.31 -7.14
CA ASN A 115 -18.01 -7.91 -7.76
C ASN A 115 -18.66 -6.70 -7.05
N GLY A 116 -17.84 -5.74 -6.63
CA GLY A 116 -18.28 -4.50 -5.95
C GLY A 116 -18.57 -4.65 -4.45
N GLN A 117 -18.49 -5.85 -3.88
CA GLN A 117 -18.65 -6.07 -2.44
C GLN A 117 -17.29 -6.11 -1.74
N PRO A 118 -17.16 -5.62 -0.49
CA PRO A 118 -15.93 -5.74 0.28
C PRO A 118 -15.44 -7.20 0.34
N TYR A 119 -14.18 -7.42 -0.04
CA TYR A 119 -13.59 -8.76 -0.07
C TYR A 119 -12.49 -8.92 0.99
N GLY A 120 -11.72 -7.86 1.26
CA GLY A 120 -10.74 -7.88 2.33
C GLY A 120 -9.76 -6.72 2.29
N SER A 121 -8.91 -6.62 3.31
CA SER A 121 -7.75 -5.74 3.32
C SER A 121 -6.49 -6.51 2.91
N SER A 122 -5.59 -5.83 2.22
CA SER A 122 -4.31 -6.38 1.78
C SER A 122 -3.19 -5.50 2.32
N SER A 123 -2.26 -6.09 3.06
CA SER A 123 -0.98 -5.47 3.38
C SER A 123 0.13 -6.40 2.94
N GLY A 124 1.21 -5.83 2.41
CA GLY A 124 2.28 -6.61 1.83
C GLY A 124 3.56 -5.83 1.64
N THR A 125 4.59 -6.56 1.22
CA THR A 125 5.85 -5.97 0.80
C THR A 125 6.11 -6.36 -0.65
N ALA A 126 6.81 -5.50 -1.39
CA ALA A 126 7.21 -5.81 -2.74
C ALA A 126 8.67 -5.48 -3.01
N SER A 127 9.24 -6.18 -3.98
CA SER A 127 10.57 -5.92 -4.53
C SER A 127 10.48 -5.87 -6.04
N LEU A 128 11.24 -4.97 -6.66
CA LEU A 128 11.29 -4.81 -8.11
C LEU A 128 12.66 -5.26 -8.62
N ASN A 129 12.68 -6.20 -9.55
CA ASN A 129 13.89 -6.67 -10.21
C ASN A 129 13.65 -6.83 -11.70
N GLY A 130 14.37 -6.06 -12.53
CA GLY A 130 14.32 -6.19 -13.99
C GLY A 130 12.92 -6.04 -14.60
N GLY A 131 12.07 -5.19 -14.01
CA GLY A 131 10.66 -5.02 -14.44
C GLY A 131 9.69 -6.07 -13.88
N THR A 132 10.17 -7.01 -13.07
CA THR A 132 9.33 -7.95 -12.33
C THR A 132 9.13 -7.44 -10.91
N LEU A 133 7.87 -7.23 -10.53
CA LEU A 133 7.46 -6.87 -9.19
C LEU A 133 7.00 -8.14 -8.46
N LEU A 134 7.73 -8.55 -7.43
CA LEU A 134 7.37 -9.67 -6.57
C LEU A 134 6.71 -9.12 -5.30
N ILE A 135 5.43 -9.41 -5.10
CA ILE A 135 4.63 -8.93 -3.97
C ILE A 135 4.34 -10.09 -3.02
N ASN A 136 4.62 -9.93 -1.74
CA ASN A 136 4.28 -10.88 -0.69
C ASN A 136 3.15 -10.29 0.18
N PHE A 137 2.05 -11.03 0.31
CA PHE A 137 0.89 -10.70 1.14
C PHE A 137 0.78 -11.66 2.33
N PRO A 138 1.43 -11.37 3.47
CA PRO A 138 1.56 -12.33 4.57
C PRO A 138 0.23 -12.79 5.15
N SER A 139 -0.77 -11.91 5.19
CA SER A 139 -2.11 -12.23 5.73
C SER A 139 -2.86 -13.27 4.91
N SER A 140 -2.56 -13.36 3.61
CA SER A 140 -3.20 -14.31 2.68
C SER A 140 -2.30 -15.49 2.32
N GLY A 141 -1.00 -15.42 2.65
CA GLY A 141 0.00 -16.41 2.24
C GLY A 141 0.27 -16.42 0.73
N PHE A 142 -0.16 -15.38 0.00
CA PHE A 142 0.11 -15.25 -1.43
C PHE A 142 1.39 -14.48 -1.71
N VAL A 143 2.14 -14.99 -2.70
CA VAL A 143 3.24 -14.30 -3.37
C VAL A 143 2.88 -14.16 -4.84
N GLU A 144 2.77 -12.92 -5.31
CA GLU A 144 2.40 -12.59 -6.68
C GLU A 144 3.61 -12.10 -7.46
N GLU A 145 3.82 -12.65 -8.66
CA GLU A 145 4.82 -12.18 -9.62
C GLU A 145 4.12 -11.38 -10.72
N TRP A 146 4.42 -10.09 -10.78
CA TRP A 146 3.87 -9.14 -11.73
C TRP A 146 4.96 -8.70 -12.70
N ARG A 147 4.68 -8.69 -13.99
CA ARG A 147 5.64 -8.28 -15.03
C ARG A 147 5.21 -6.99 -15.67
N ARG A 148 6.13 -6.03 -15.77
CA ARG A 148 5.89 -4.77 -16.44
C ARG A 148 5.54 -5.01 -17.91
N ARG A 149 4.56 -4.25 -18.40
CA ARG A 149 4.16 -4.21 -19.81
C ARG A 149 5.11 -3.37 -20.67
#